data_AF-A0A3D0VUI8-F1
#
_entry.id   AF-A0A3D0VUI8-F1
#
_cell.length_a   1.000
_cell.length_b   1.000
_cell.length_c   1.000
_cell.angle_alpha   90.00
_cell.angle_beta   90.00
_cell.angle_gamma   90.00
#
_symmetry.space_group_name_H-M   'P 1'
#
loop_
_entity.id
_entity.type
_entity.pdbx_description
1 polymer ?
#
loop_
_entity_poly.entity_id
_entity_poly.type
_entity_poly.pdbx_seq_one_letter_code
_entity_poly.pdbx_strand_id
1 'polypeptide(L)'
;MICLLLFLLSCENIVWKKGVSLPYKIEKGQYQFNIYELEYPDSLEEKELFLKKLEDGLTKIIKSGKRLAILLSEEFIKDHIHIEKFGILPEESFLRREASQLSSEEKSALFKYSGEKAEKPQNLLNLQVKYLLTLLGRGEEFNRDKLYTELYKGKLVDDISRIRNRIVGIFKQSLIHLFVKIDSIYRKDSHKEYEYKKHYPVKEIKVVRSSKFDNSYNKYMDKAVLVVGGVEDMDIEKILASELRVPLKEYLILNDRFNGYASRGSLIYLVGGDEKIQESLDYDILFNVVKVDIDEIDQKESKYVLSDLYKTKKQIESEKQKFLESLKKIKAKSSENKKME
;
A
#
# COMPACT_ATOMS: atom_id res chain seq x y z
N MET A 1 -29.28 27.33 -66.86
CA MET A 1 -28.75 25.99 -66.55
C MET A 1 -27.47 26.21 -65.73
N ILE A 2 -27.57 26.50 -64.44
CA ILE A 2 -27.79 25.62 -63.27
C ILE A 2 -26.50 24.89 -62.84
N CYS A 3 -26.09 25.21 -61.60
CA CYS A 3 -25.12 24.58 -60.67
C CYS A 3 -23.63 24.74 -61.04
N LEU A 4 -22.82 25.59 -60.38
CA LEU A 4 -22.62 25.78 -58.93
C LEU A 4 -22.57 24.46 -58.15
N LEU A 5 -21.45 23.74 -58.29
CA LEU A 5 -21.09 22.62 -57.43
C LEU A 5 -20.17 23.12 -56.32
N LEU A 6 -20.80 23.72 -55.31
CA LEU A 6 -20.30 23.72 -53.93
C LEU A 6 -20.57 22.32 -53.36
N PHE A 7 -19.52 21.51 -53.24
CA PHE A 7 -19.47 20.39 -52.29
C PHE A 7 -18.22 20.65 -51.44
N LEU A 8 -18.37 21.30 -50.28
CA LEU A 8 -18.67 20.62 -49.01
C LEU A 8 -17.67 19.47 -48.76
N LEU A 9 -16.40 19.82 -48.63
CA LEU A 9 -15.49 19.03 -47.82
C LEU A 9 -15.89 19.24 -46.35
N SER A 10 -16.33 18.13 -45.78
CA SER A 10 -16.83 17.92 -44.44
C SER A 10 -16.29 18.89 -43.41
N CYS A 11 -17.19 19.66 -42.80
CA CYS A 11 -17.09 19.93 -41.38
C CYS A 11 -16.95 18.57 -40.67
N GLU A 12 -15.72 18.16 -40.39
CA GLU A 12 -15.50 17.24 -39.28
C GLU A 12 -16.20 17.90 -38.09
N ASN A 13 -17.23 17.23 -37.57
CA ASN A 13 -17.81 17.62 -36.31
C ASN A 13 -16.70 17.50 -35.27
N ILE A 14 -15.99 18.61 -35.04
CA ILE A 14 -15.20 18.82 -33.83
C ILE A 14 -16.24 18.84 -32.72
N VAL A 15 -16.57 17.66 -32.22
CA VAL A 15 -17.31 17.52 -30.98
C VAL A 15 -16.35 17.98 -29.91
N TRP A 16 -16.46 19.25 -29.54
CA TRP A 16 -15.91 19.74 -28.29
C TRP A 16 -16.56 18.92 -27.18
N LYS A 17 -15.89 17.85 -26.74
CA LYS A 17 -16.24 17.17 -25.50
C LYS A 17 -16.27 18.26 -24.44
N LYS A 18 -17.46 18.57 -23.92
CA LYS A 18 -17.61 19.42 -22.73
C LYS A 18 -16.58 18.94 -21.72
N GLY A 19 -15.66 19.83 -21.34
CA GLY A 19 -14.59 19.49 -20.41
C GLY A 19 -15.19 18.84 -19.18
N VAL A 20 -14.79 17.59 -18.91
CA VAL A 20 -15.19 16.92 -17.68
C VAL A 20 -14.52 17.68 -16.54
N SER A 21 -15.33 18.17 -15.60
CA SER A 21 -14.82 18.84 -14.41
C SER A 21 -14.21 17.79 -13.50
N LEU A 22 -12.89 17.69 -13.52
CA LEU A 22 -12.13 16.85 -12.61
C LEU A 22 -11.98 17.57 -11.26
N PRO A 23 -11.95 16.85 -10.14
CA PRO A 23 -11.80 17.43 -8.80
C PRO A 23 -10.39 18.00 -8.51
N TYR A 24 -9.55 18.15 -9.55
CA TYR A 24 -8.17 18.58 -9.41
C TYR A 24 -8.06 20.08 -9.10
N LYS A 25 -7.17 20.41 -8.17
CA LYS A 25 -6.82 21.79 -7.77
C LYS A 25 -5.39 22.17 -8.13
N ILE A 26 -4.63 21.22 -8.65
CA ILE A 26 -3.28 21.44 -9.16
C ILE A 26 -3.34 22.26 -10.45
N GLU A 27 -2.23 22.92 -10.80
CA GLU A 27 -2.14 23.68 -12.06
C GLU A 27 -2.29 22.75 -13.27
N LYS A 28 -2.77 23.28 -14.40
CA LYS A 28 -2.84 22.52 -15.66
C LYS A 28 -1.44 22.13 -16.13
N GLY A 29 -1.28 20.95 -16.71
CA GLY A 29 0.02 20.51 -17.22
C GLY A 29 0.25 19.00 -17.18
N GLN A 30 1.53 18.64 -17.31
CA GLN A 30 1.99 17.25 -17.35
C GLN A 30 2.54 16.82 -16.00
N TYR A 31 2.08 15.66 -15.51
CA TYR A 31 2.41 15.12 -14.21
C TYR A 31 2.75 13.64 -14.31
N GLN A 32 3.92 13.28 -13.80
CA GLN A 32 4.39 11.91 -13.70
C GLN A 32 4.53 11.53 -12.23
N PHE A 33 3.70 10.59 -11.78
CA PHE A 33 3.68 10.08 -10.42
C PHE A 33 4.43 8.75 -10.38
N ASN A 34 5.56 8.71 -9.70
CA ASN A 34 6.31 7.47 -9.49
C ASN A 34 5.93 6.87 -8.14
N ILE A 35 5.41 5.65 -8.20
CA ILE A 35 5.08 4.80 -7.06
C ILE A 35 6.11 3.68 -7.00
N TYR A 36 6.79 3.54 -5.86
CA TYR A 36 7.84 2.55 -5.69
C TYR A 36 7.26 1.28 -5.06
N GLU A 37 7.22 0.19 -5.82
CA GLU A 37 6.76 -1.12 -5.36
C GLU A 37 7.88 -1.82 -4.60
N LEU A 38 7.57 -2.22 -3.38
CA LEU A 38 8.43 -3.02 -2.51
C LEU A 38 7.82 -4.40 -2.36
N GLU A 39 8.65 -5.44 -2.50
CA GLU A 39 8.24 -6.81 -2.27
C GLU A 39 8.18 -7.08 -0.76
N TYR A 40 6.98 -7.36 -0.25
CA TYR A 40 6.79 -7.72 1.14
C TYR A 40 6.95 -9.24 1.30
N PRO A 41 7.82 -9.71 2.19
CA PRO A 41 8.10 -11.14 2.32
C PRO A 41 7.01 -11.91 3.08
N ASP A 42 6.99 -13.22 2.87
CA ASP A 42 6.01 -14.13 3.48
C ASP A 42 6.49 -14.71 4.82
N SER A 43 7.80 -14.96 4.98
CA SER A 43 8.35 -15.59 6.18
C SER A 43 8.53 -14.58 7.33
N LEU A 44 8.34 -15.03 8.58
CA LEU A 44 8.45 -14.14 9.73
C LEU A 44 9.85 -13.51 9.83
N GLU A 45 10.90 -14.30 9.64
CA GLU A 45 12.28 -13.84 9.71
C GLU A 45 12.58 -12.74 8.68
N GLU A 46 12.09 -12.91 7.45
CA GLU A 46 12.24 -11.90 6.40
C GLU A 46 11.35 -10.69 6.64
N LYS A 47 10.13 -10.85 7.16
CA LYS A 47 9.24 -9.74 7.57
C LYS A 47 9.92 -8.86 8.61
N GLU A 48 10.57 -9.44 9.61
CA GLU A 48 11.33 -8.69 10.62
C GLU A 48 12.47 -7.87 10.01
N LEU A 49 13.27 -8.49 9.13
CA LEU A 49 14.35 -7.79 8.45
C LEU A 49 13.80 -6.67 7.56
N PHE A 50 12.73 -6.94 6.83
CA PHE A 50 12.05 -5.97 5.99
C PHE A 50 11.54 -4.78 6.79
N LEU A 51 10.83 -5.00 7.90
CA LEU A 51 10.30 -3.94 8.76
C LEU A 51 11.42 -3.05 9.31
N LYS A 52 12.54 -3.64 9.73
CA LYS A 52 13.71 -2.89 10.20
C LYS A 52 14.30 -2.01 9.09
N LYS A 53 14.56 -2.60 7.92
CA LYS A 53 15.09 -1.85 6.76
C LYS A 53 14.14 -0.74 6.31
N LEU A 54 12.83 -1.02 6.33
CA LEU A 54 11.79 -0.05 6.01
C LEU A 54 11.76 1.11 7.02
N GLU A 55 11.83 0.84 8.32
CA GLU A 55 11.91 1.87 9.36
C GLU A 55 13.11 2.79 9.11
N ASP A 56 14.29 2.20 8.89
CA ASP A 56 15.53 2.93 8.68
C ASP A 56 15.47 3.79 7.40
N GLY A 57 15.03 3.19 6.30
CA GLY A 57 14.91 3.84 5.00
C GLY A 57 13.91 5.01 5.04
N LEU A 58 12.71 4.79 5.57
CA LEU A 58 11.70 5.83 5.66
C LEU A 58 12.08 6.93 6.64
N THR A 59 12.76 6.59 7.74
CA THR A 59 13.29 7.57 8.67
C THR A 59 14.30 8.51 7.99
N LYS A 60 15.17 7.99 7.12
CA LYS A 60 16.10 8.82 6.34
C LYS A 60 15.37 9.72 5.34
N ILE A 61 14.38 9.19 4.61
CA ILE A 61 13.52 9.96 3.70
C ILE A 61 12.87 11.12 4.44
N ILE A 62 12.18 10.83 5.54
CA ILE A 62 11.55 11.83 6.41
C ILE A 62 12.58 12.87 6.85
N LYS A 63 13.73 12.46 7.42
CA LYS A 63 14.78 13.39 7.90
C LYS A 63 15.35 14.28 6.80
N SER A 64 15.33 13.82 5.55
CA SER A 64 15.77 14.57 4.37
C SER A 64 14.68 15.48 3.78
N GLY A 65 13.43 15.36 4.22
CA GLY A 65 12.30 16.12 3.71
C GLY A 65 11.78 15.65 2.35
N LYS A 66 12.23 14.49 1.88
CA LYS A 66 11.79 13.85 0.64
C LYS A 66 10.40 13.25 0.81
N ARG A 67 9.61 13.31 -0.25
CA ARG A 67 8.29 12.64 -0.33
C ARG A 67 8.43 11.32 -1.04
N LEU A 68 7.59 10.36 -0.69
CA LEU A 68 7.66 9.02 -1.25
C LEU A 68 6.27 8.39 -1.35
N ALA A 69 5.91 7.91 -2.54
CA ALA A 69 4.78 7.03 -2.76
C ALA A 69 5.27 5.58 -2.81
N ILE A 70 4.75 4.74 -1.92
CA ILE A 70 5.16 3.34 -1.78
C ILE A 70 3.96 2.44 -2.05
N LEU A 71 4.17 1.39 -2.82
CA LEU A 71 3.23 0.31 -3.04
C LEU A 71 3.69 -0.94 -2.29
N LEU A 72 2.81 -1.48 -1.45
CA LEU A 72 3.02 -2.71 -0.70
C LEU A 72 1.84 -3.67 -0.90
N SER A 73 2.05 -4.96 -0.64
CA SER A 73 1.00 -5.97 -0.80
C SER A 73 -0.14 -5.84 0.22
N GLU A 74 -1.26 -6.51 -0.06
CA GLU A 74 -2.37 -6.65 0.89
C GLU A 74 -1.93 -7.29 2.22
N GLU A 75 -0.91 -8.16 2.18
CA GLU A 75 -0.41 -8.82 3.38
C GLU A 75 0.30 -7.83 4.32
N PHE A 76 1.10 -6.91 3.76
CA PHE A 76 1.71 -5.85 4.55
C PHE A 76 0.66 -5.01 5.30
N ILE A 77 -0.46 -4.65 4.65
CA ILE A 77 -1.46 -3.81 5.30
C ILE A 77 -2.19 -4.55 6.43
N LYS A 78 -2.39 -5.87 6.29
CA LYS A 78 -2.96 -6.70 7.36
C LYS A 78 -2.03 -6.72 8.57
N ASP A 79 -0.73 -6.95 8.34
CA ASP A 79 0.29 -6.94 9.37
C ASP A 79 0.43 -5.56 10.02
N HIS A 80 0.42 -4.49 9.23
CA HIS A 80 0.47 -3.11 9.71
C HIS A 80 -0.71 -2.78 10.65
N ILE A 81 -1.94 -3.15 10.27
CA ILE A 81 -3.12 -2.97 11.12
C ILE A 81 -3.01 -3.81 12.40
N HIS A 82 -2.50 -5.03 12.30
CA HIS A 82 -2.28 -5.89 13.46
C HIS A 82 -1.25 -5.29 14.42
N ILE A 83 -0.12 -4.80 13.91
CA ILE A 83 0.92 -4.11 14.67
C ILE A 83 0.34 -2.86 15.34
N GLU A 84 -0.43 -2.03 14.62
CA GLU A 84 -1.05 -0.83 15.20
C GLU A 84 -1.96 -1.18 16.41
N LYS A 85 -2.63 -2.32 16.38
CA LYS A 85 -3.55 -2.75 17.43
C LYS A 85 -2.87 -3.50 18.58
N PHE A 86 -1.89 -4.33 18.29
CA PHE A 86 -1.33 -5.30 19.23
C PHE A 86 0.17 -5.16 19.48
N GLY A 87 0.86 -4.32 18.71
CA GLY A 87 2.30 -4.05 18.84
C GLY A 87 3.20 -5.12 18.23
N ILE A 88 2.65 -6.21 17.69
CA ILE A 88 3.40 -7.36 17.18
C ILE A 88 2.80 -7.90 15.88
N LEU A 89 3.54 -8.77 15.17
CA LEU A 89 3.02 -9.47 14.00
C LEU A 89 2.00 -10.55 14.42
N PRO A 90 1.04 -10.91 13.55
CA PRO A 90 0.06 -11.96 13.83
C PRO A 90 0.70 -13.28 14.29
N GLU A 91 1.76 -13.69 13.61
CA GLU A 91 2.50 -14.94 13.86
C GLU A 91 3.17 -14.98 15.24
N GLU A 92 3.38 -13.82 15.86
CA GLU A 92 4.06 -13.67 17.16
C GLU A 92 3.10 -13.57 18.34
N SER A 93 1.79 -13.73 18.11
CA SER A 93 0.75 -13.57 19.13
C SER A 93 1.00 -14.43 20.37
N PHE A 94 1.66 -15.58 20.21
CA PHE A 94 2.06 -16.48 21.29
C PHE A 94 3.01 -15.83 22.31
N LEU A 95 3.78 -14.79 21.94
CA LEU A 95 4.70 -14.10 22.85
C LEU A 95 3.99 -13.32 23.95
N ARG A 96 2.73 -12.94 23.71
CA ARG A 96 1.90 -12.22 24.69
C ARG A 96 1.21 -13.16 25.68
N ARG A 97 1.10 -14.45 25.35
CA ARG A 97 0.44 -15.45 26.21
C ARG A 97 1.40 -15.96 27.27
N GLU A 98 0.87 -16.25 28.46
CA GLU A 98 1.62 -16.91 29.52
C GLU A 98 2.19 -18.24 29.03
N ALA A 99 3.41 -18.56 29.43
CA ALA A 99 4.10 -19.76 28.94
C ALA A 99 3.37 -21.05 29.30
N SER A 100 2.64 -21.06 30.42
CA SER A 100 1.79 -22.17 30.88
C SER A 100 0.53 -22.38 30.04
N GLN A 101 0.11 -21.37 29.26
CA GLN A 101 -1.15 -21.36 28.51
C GLN A 101 -0.95 -21.54 27.00
N LEU A 102 0.28 -21.78 26.54
CA LEU A 102 0.56 -21.99 25.12
C LEU A 102 -0.12 -23.26 24.61
N SER A 103 -0.83 -23.14 23.49
CA SER A 103 -1.39 -24.29 22.78
C SER A 103 -0.29 -25.12 22.11
N SER A 104 -0.64 -26.32 21.64
CA SER A 104 0.30 -27.19 20.92
C SER A 104 0.83 -26.52 19.64
N GLU A 105 -0.01 -25.76 18.93
CA GLU A 105 0.36 -25.01 17.73
C GLU A 105 1.34 -23.87 18.08
N GLU A 106 1.06 -23.13 19.16
CA GLU A 106 1.91 -22.02 19.61
C GLU A 106 3.27 -22.50 20.11
N LYS A 107 3.30 -23.62 20.85
CA LYS A 107 4.55 -24.29 21.24
C LYS A 107 5.36 -24.69 20.00
N SER A 108 4.69 -25.26 18.99
CA SER A 108 5.33 -25.68 17.74
C SER A 108 5.95 -24.49 17.00
N ALA A 109 5.25 -23.35 16.96
CA ALA A 109 5.80 -22.11 16.40
C ALA A 109 7.05 -21.65 17.17
N LEU A 110 6.97 -21.59 18.51
CA LEU A 110 8.11 -21.22 19.37
C LEU A 110 9.32 -22.16 19.17
N PHE A 111 9.11 -23.46 19.00
CA PHE A 111 10.19 -24.42 18.76
C PHE A 111 10.82 -24.25 17.38
N LYS A 112 10.03 -23.92 16.35
CA LYS A 112 10.54 -23.63 15.02
C LYS A 112 11.54 -22.48 15.05
N TYR A 113 11.24 -21.41 15.80
CA TYR A 113 12.14 -20.25 15.94
C TYR A 113 13.33 -20.50 16.86
N SER A 114 13.10 -21.16 17.98
CA SER A 114 14.14 -21.35 18.99
C SER A 114 15.12 -22.48 18.65
N GLY A 115 14.72 -23.43 17.80
CA GLY A 115 15.45 -24.66 17.51
C GLY A 115 15.46 -25.66 18.68
N GLU A 116 14.69 -25.39 19.74
CA GLU A 116 14.71 -26.13 21.00
C GLU A 116 13.28 -26.54 21.39
N LYS A 117 13.11 -27.75 21.94
CA LYS A 117 11.81 -28.23 22.47
C LYS A 117 11.76 -28.07 23.99
N ALA A 118 10.59 -27.72 24.52
CA ALA A 118 10.39 -27.55 25.94
C ALA A 118 8.95 -27.87 26.36
N GLU A 119 8.78 -28.62 27.45
CA GLU A 119 7.42 -28.92 27.99
C GLU A 119 7.11 -28.19 29.29
N LYS A 120 8.13 -27.93 30.12
CA LYS A 120 7.93 -27.24 31.39
C LYS A 120 7.65 -25.75 31.15
N PRO A 121 6.66 -25.14 31.85
CA PRO A 121 6.32 -23.73 31.67
C PRO A 121 7.51 -22.78 31.79
N GLN A 122 8.43 -23.01 32.74
CA GLN A 122 9.63 -22.17 32.87
C GLN A 122 10.55 -22.26 31.65
N ASN A 123 10.69 -23.44 31.05
CA ASN A 123 11.54 -23.62 29.86
C ASN A 123 10.90 -22.93 28.65
N LEU A 124 9.57 -23.00 28.51
CA LEU A 124 8.82 -22.28 27.49
C LEU A 124 8.98 -20.76 27.64
N LEU A 125 8.88 -20.24 28.86
CA LEU A 125 9.12 -18.83 29.17
C LEU A 125 10.54 -18.41 28.79
N ASN A 126 11.54 -19.22 29.13
CA ASN A 126 12.93 -18.95 28.76
C ASN A 126 13.12 -18.89 27.24
N LEU A 127 12.47 -19.78 26.47
CA LEU A 127 12.51 -19.73 25.00
C LEU A 127 11.81 -18.48 24.44
N GLN A 128 10.65 -18.09 24.98
CA GLN A 128 10.00 -16.83 24.59
C GLN A 128 10.91 -15.62 24.85
N VAL A 129 11.57 -15.57 26.01
CA VAL A 129 12.50 -14.50 26.37
C VAL A 129 13.71 -14.47 25.45
N LYS A 130 14.32 -15.63 25.15
CA LYS A 130 15.42 -15.75 24.19
C LYS A 130 15.02 -15.17 22.82
N TYR A 131 13.82 -15.52 22.35
CA TYR A 131 13.30 -15.03 21.08
C TYR A 131 13.09 -13.51 21.09
N LEU A 132 12.42 -12.98 22.12
CA LEU A 132 12.19 -11.53 22.27
C LEU A 132 13.50 -10.74 22.34
N LEU A 133 14.50 -11.24 23.06
CA LEU A 133 15.83 -10.61 23.10
C LEU A 133 16.51 -10.64 21.74
N THR A 134 16.36 -11.72 20.98
CA THR A 134 16.89 -11.83 19.62
C THR A 134 16.25 -10.80 18.68
N LEU A 135 14.92 -10.64 18.75
CA LEU A 135 14.21 -9.60 17.97
C LEU A 135 14.69 -8.18 18.30
N LEU A 136 15.05 -7.93 19.56
CA LEU A 136 15.60 -6.66 20.01
C LEU A 136 17.09 -6.48 19.68
N GLY A 137 17.74 -7.47 19.04
CA GLY A 137 19.18 -7.46 18.78
C GLY A 137 20.03 -7.57 20.05
N ARG A 138 19.48 -8.14 21.12
CA ARG A 138 20.06 -8.29 22.47
C ARG A 138 20.17 -9.78 22.85
N GLY A 139 20.31 -10.65 21.87
CA GLY A 139 20.27 -12.11 22.06
C GLY A 139 21.38 -12.62 23.00
N GLU A 140 22.51 -11.93 23.04
CA GLU A 140 23.64 -12.18 23.93
C GLU A 140 23.34 -11.94 25.42
N GLU A 141 22.30 -11.16 25.74
CA GLU A 141 21.83 -10.97 27.13
C GLU A 141 21.09 -12.19 27.67
N PHE A 142 20.77 -13.17 26.81
CA PHE A 142 20.10 -14.39 27.22
C PHE A 142 21.04 -15.28 28.04
N ASN A 143 20.61 -15.63 29.25
CA ASN A 143 21.31 -16.54 30.14
C ASN A 143 20.39 -17.73 30.48
N ARG A 144 20.81 -18.94 30.10
CA ARG A 144 20.05 -20.18 30.34
C ARG A 144 19.85 -20.50 31.82
N ASP A 145 20.76 -20.05 32.68
CA ASP A 145 20.72 -20.32 34.12
C ASP A 145 19.86 -19.30 34.88
N LYS A 146 19.39 -18.24 34.20
CA LYS A 146 18.53 -17.22 34.80
C LYS A 146 17.08 -17.69 34.82
N LEU A 147 16.42 -17.46 35.95
CA LEU A 147 14.97 -17.59 36.09
C LEU A 147 14.30 -16.29 35.60
N TYR A 148 13.80 -16.32 34.38
CA TYR A 148 13.00 -15.23 33.84
C TYR A 148 11.57 -15.26 34.38
N THR A 149 10.92 -14.10 34.42
CA THR A 149 9.54 -13.94 34.88
C THR A 149 8.64 -13.45 33.76
N GLU A 150 7.34 -13.73 33.87
CA GLU A 150 6.33 -13.22 32.93
C GLU A 150 6.32 -11.68 32.87
N LEU A 151 6.60 -11.01 34.00
CA LEU A 151 6.77 -9.57 34.05
C LEU A 151 7.96 -9.09 33.19
N TYR A 152 9.09 -9.79 33.24
CA TYR A 152 10.24 -9.46 32.40
C TYR A 152 9.94 -9.68 30.91
N LYS A 153 9.30 -10.80 30.57
CA LYS A 153 8.81 -11.07 29.20
C LYS A 153 7.89 -9.94 28.70
N GLY A 154 6.94 -9.51 29.54
CA GLY A 154 6.03 -8.41 29.23
C GLY A 154 6.76 -7.11 28.86
N LYS A 155 7.80 -6.75 29.62
CA LYS A 155 8.63 -5.57 29.29
C LYS A 155 9.31 -5.68 27.93
N LEU A 156 9.81 -6.86 27.56
CA LEU A 156 10.42 -7.07 26.24
C LEU A 156 9.38 -6.95 25.11
N VAL A 157 8.18 -7.49 25.32
CA VAL A 157 7.05 -7.32 24.38
C VAL A 157 6.70 -5.85 24.21
N ASP A 158 6.67 -5.07 25.30
CA ASP A 158 6.39 -3.64 25.25
C ASP A 158 7.49 -2.87 24.50
N ASP A 159 8.76 -3.26 24.65
CA ASP A 159 9.87 -2.65 23.92
C ASP A 159 9.79 -2.91 22.41
N ILE A 160 9.46 -4.15 22.01
CA ILE A 160 9.20 -4.49 20.60
C ILE A 160 8.01 -3.70 20.07
N SER A 161 6.92 -3.65 20.84
CA SER A 161 5.73 -2.88 20.50
C SER A 161 6.06 -1.40 20.27
N ARG A 162 6.95 -0.83 21.09
CA ARG A 162 7.40 0.55 20.94
C ARG A 162 8.22 0.76 19.66
N ILE A 163 9.06 -0.21 19.27
CA ILE A 163 9.82 -0.15 18.01
C ILE A 163 8.85 -0.20 16.82
N ARG A 164 7.97 -1.20 16.76
CA ARG A 164 7.07 -1.40 15.61
C ARG A 164 6.04 -0.29 15.45
N ASN A 165 5.58 0.30 16.55
CA ASN A 165 4.70 1.48 16.48
C ASN A 165 5.37 2.70 15.85
N ARG A 166 6.71 2.76 15.75
CA ARG A 166 7.38 3.83 14.99
C ARG A 166 7.10 3.72 13.50
N ILE A 167 7.12 2.51 12.94
CA ILE A 167 6.74 2.26 11.54
C ILE A 167 5.30 2.71 11.31
N VAL A 168 4.38 2.35 12.22
CA VAL A 168 2.99 2.83 12.17
C VAL A 168 2.91 4.35 12.18
N GLY A 169 3.69 5.01 13.04
CA GLY A 169 3.78 6.47 13.10
C GLY A 169 4.39 7.13 11.87
N ILE A 170 5.30 6.44 11.17
CA ILE A 170 5.93 6.91 9.92
C ILE A 170 4.90 6.98 8.79
N PHE A 171 4.03 5.99 8.64
CA PHE A 171 2.97 6.01 7.61
C PHE A 171 1.87 7.04 7.86
N LYS A 172 1.78 7.58 9.09
CA LYS A 172 0.90 8.71 9.42
C LYS A 172 1.50 10.07 9.01
N GLN A 173 2.77 10.10 8.57
CA GLN A 173 3.42 11.34 8.13
C GLN A 173 3.00 11.70 6.71
N SER A 174 2.73 12.99 6.46
CA SER A 174 2.26 13.49 5.16
C SER A 174 3.26 13.35 4.02
N LEU A 175 4.53 13.00 4.30
CA LEU A 175 5.53 12.77 3.25
C LEU A 175 5.51 11.35 2.68
N ILE A 176 4.92 10.39 3.41
CA ILE A 176 4.86 8.99 2.98
C ILE A 176 3.43 8.69 2.55
N HIS A 177 3.26 8.30 1.29
CA HIS A 177 1.97 7.93 0.72
C HIS A 177 1.94 6.43 0.48
N LEU A 178 1.10 5.73 1.25
CA LEU A 178 0.94 4.29 1.14
C LEU A 178 -0.12 3.94 0.10
N PHE A 179 0.26 3.07 -0.81
CA PHE A 179 -0.60 2.36 -1.74
C PHE A 179 -0.58 0.88 -1.39
N VAL A 180 -1.73 0.22 -1.52
CA VAL A 180 -1.88 -1.22 -1.25
C VAL A 180 -2.26 -1.93 -2.53
N LYS A 181 -1.45 -2.91 -2.91
CA LYS A 181 -1.67 -3.79 -4.05
C LYS A 181 -2.59 -4.92 -3.66
N ILE A 182 -3.67 -5.07 -4.42
CA ILE A 182 -4.61 -6.18 -4.34
C ILE A 182 -4.54 -6.91 -5.69
N ASP A 183 -4.10 -8.16 -5.69
CA ASP A 183 -3.91 -8.94 -6.93
C ASP A 183 -5.23 -9.37 -7.57
N SER A 184 -6.33 -9.39 -6.81
CA SER A 184 -7.67 -9.63 -7.34
C SER A 184 -8.75 -8.94 -6.51
N ILE A 185 -9.56 -8.11 -7.17
CA ILE A 185 -10.73 -7.45 -6.58
C ILE A 185 -12.02 -8.27 -6.70
N TYR A 186 -11.93 -9.50 -7.21
CA TYR A 186 -13.07 -10.41 -7.32
C TYR A 186 -13.16 -11.30 -6.08
N ARG A 187 -14.39 -11.67 -5.70
CA ARG A 187 -14.60 -12.63 -4.59
C ARG A 187 -13.94 -13.97 -4.90
N LYS A 188 -13.23 -14.54 -3.91
CA LYS A 188 -12.47 -15.80 -4.05
C LYS A 188 -13.29 -17.00 -4.54
N ASP A 189 -14.62 -17.00 -4.33
CA ASP A 189 -15.51 -18.12 -4.70
C ASP A 189 -16.32 -17.89 -5.99
N SER A 190 -15.98 -16.90 -6.82
CA SER A 190 -16.80 -16.60 -8.00
C SER A 190 -16.58 -17.59 -9.14
N HIS A 191 -17.55 -18.50 -9.33
CA HIS A 191 -17.62 -19.40 -10.48
C HIS A 191 -17.77 -18.65 -11.81
N LYS A 192 -17.02 -19.05 -12.84
CA LYS A 192 -17.29 -18.69 -14.24
C LYS A 192 -18.48 -19.53 -14.74
N GLU A 193 -19.64 -18.92 -14.94
CA GLU A 193 -20.73 -19.56 -15.71
C GLU A 193 -20.61 -19.16 -17.17
N TYR A 194 -20.51 -20.16 -18.06
CA TYR A 194 -20.59 -19.98 -19.50
C TYR A 194 -21.98 -20.44 -19.96
N GLU A 195 -22.83 -19.53 -20.44
CA GLU A 195 -24.16 -19.88 -20.97
C GLU A 195 -24.08 -20.08 -22.50
N TYR A 196 -24.21 -21.33 -22.98
CA TYR A 196 -24.35 -21.63 -24.40
C TYR A 196 -25.84 -21.59 -24.80
N LYS A 197 -26.28 -20.57 -25.54
CA LYS A 197 -27.59 -20.60 -26.21
C LYS A 197 -27.46 -21.21 -27.61
N LYS A 198 -28.01 -22.42 -27.78
CA LYS A 198 -27.81 -23.30 -28.95
C LYS A 198 -28.77 -23.03 -30.14
N HIS A 199 -29.23 -21.81 -30.38
CA HIS A 199 -30.17 -21.54 -31.46
C HIS A 199 -29.80 -20.24 -32.22
N TYR A 200 -29.34 -20.40 -33.47
CA TYR A 200 -29.00 -19.41 -34.54
C TYR A 200 -27.53 -18.97 -34.72
N PRO A 201 -27.10 -18.64 -35.98
CA PRO A 201 -25.71 -18.72 -36.45
C PRO A 201 -24.86 -17.47 -36.18
N VAL A 202 -25.25 -16.61 -35.24
CA VAL A 202 -24.41 -15.50 -34.79
C VAL A 202 -24.07 -15.76 -33.33
N LYS A 203 -22.82 -16.17 -33.07
CA LYS A 203 -22.26 -16.29 -31.72
C LYS A 203 -22.08 -14.88 -31.15
N GLU A 204 -23.15 -14.27 -30.64
CA GLU A 204 -22.99 -13.21 -29.64
C GLU A 204 -22.61 -13.86 -28.32
N ILE A 205 -21.30 -13.94 -28.06
CA ILE A 205 -20.80 -14.33 -26.75
C ILE A 205 -21.05 -13.16 -25.80
N LYS A 206 -22.18 -13.16 -25.09
CA LYS A 206 -22.38 -12.26 -23.95
C LYS A 206 -21.61 -12.80 -22.75
N VAL A 207 -20.38 -12.32 -22.56
CA VAL A 207 -19.63 -12.54 -21.32
C VAL A 207 -20.25 -11.66 -20.22
N VAL A 208 -21.19 -12.23 -19.47
CA VAL A 208 -21.71 -11.65 -18.23
C VAL A 208 -20.91 -12.25 -17.08
N ARG A 209 -20.05 -11.46 -16.44
CA ARG A 209 -19.36 -11.90 -15.22
C ARG A 209 -20.35 -11.94 -14.07
N SER A 210 -20.40 -13.07 -13.37
CA SER A 210 -21.20 -13.30 -12.15
C SER A 210 -20.55 -12.70 -10.89
N SER A 211 -19.25 -12.41 -10.93
CA SER A 211 -18.45 -11.96 -9.78
C SER A 211 -18.58 -10.46 -9.51
N LYS A 212 -19.07 -10.09 -8.33
CA LYS A 212 -19.04 -8.69 -7.86
C LYS A 212 -17.68 -8.34 -7.27
N PHE A 213 -17.31 -7.06 -7.35
CA PHE A 213 -16.17 -6.52 -6.60
C PHE A 213 -16.31 -6.84 -5.11
N ASP A 214 -15.21 -7.21 -4.48
CA ASP A 214 -15.18 -7.44 -3.04
C ASP A 214 -15.06 -6.12 -2.28
N ASN A 215 -16.13 -5.75 -1.56
CA ASN A 215 -16.17 -4.55 -0.74
C ASN A 215 -15.34 -4.69 0.56
N SER A 216 -14.83 -5.89 0.88
CA SER A 216 -14.01 -6.11 2.08
C SER A 216 -12.75 -5.24 2.10
N TYR A 217 -12.27 -4.81 0.93
CA TYR A 217 -11.10 -3.94 0.77
C TYR A 217 -11.35 -2.47 1.19
N ASN A 218 -12.61 -2.04 1.34
CA ASN A 218 -12.93 -0.68 1.79
C ASN A 218 -12.34 -0.36 3.17
N LYS A 219 -12.14 -1.38 4.01
CA LYS A 219 -11.51 -1.22 5.34
C LYS A 219 -10.07 -0.70 5.28
N TYR A 220 -9.42 -0.78 4.11
CA TYR A 220 -8.05 -0.31 3.90
C TYR A 220 -7.98 1.14 3.41
N MET A 221 -9.09 1.71 2.91
CA MET A 221 -9.09 3.04 2.26
C MET A 221 -8.73 4.18 3.21
N ASP A 222 -9.02 4.04 4.50
CA ASP A 222 -8.65 5.04 5.51
C ASP A 222 -7.14 5.04 5.80
N LYS A 223 -6.42 3.99 5.34
CA LYS A 223 -4.99 3.77 5.58
C LYS A 223 -4.15 3.95 4.33
N ALA A 224 -4.71 3.65 3.15
CA ALA A 224 -3.98 3.63 1.89
C ALA A 224 -4.88 3.79 0.67
N VAL A 225 -4.26 4.13 -0.46
CA VAL A 225 -4.92 4.10 -1.77
C VAL A 225 -4.84 2.70 -2.36
N LEU A 226 -5.92 2.18 -2.91
CA LEU A 226 -5.93 0.85 -3.50
C LEU A 226 -5.35 0.86 -4.92
N VAL A 227 -4.44 -0.07 -5.17
CA VAL A 227 -3.89 -0.41 -6.48
C VAL A 227 -4.30 -1.84 -6.77
N VAL A 228 -4.91 -2.05 -7.93
CA VAL A 228 -5.51 -3.34 -8.27
C VAL A 228 -4.77 -3.96 -9.44
N GLY A 229 -4.31 -5.19 -9.27
CA GLY A 229 -3.84 -6.05 -10.35
C GLY A 229 -4.91 -7.04 -10.82
N GLY A 230 -4.61 -7.75 -11.91
CA GLY A 230 -5.41 -8.89 -12.37
C GLY A 230 -6.80 -8.55 -12.89
N VAL A 231 -7.04 -7.29 -13.28
CA VAL A 231 -8.29 -6.88 -13.93
C VAL A 231 -8.18 -7.21 -15.41
N GLU A 232 -9.15 -7.96 -15.96
CA GLU A 232 -9.18 -8.26 -17.39
C GLU A 232 -9.53 -7.02 -18.21
N ASP A 233 -8.92 -6.87 -19.38
CA ASP A 233 -9.14 -5.74 -20.30
C ASP A 233 -10.62 -5.48 -20.60
N MET A 234 -11.43 -6.52 -20.81
CA MET A 234 -12.87 -6.39 -21.05
C MET A 234 -13.60 -5.71 -19.89
N ASP A 235 -13.16 -5.93 -18.65
CA ASP A 235 -13.76 -5.28 -17.49
C ASP A 235 -13.29 -3.82 -17.38
N ILE A 236 -12.03 -3.54 -17.73
CA ILE A 236 -11.53 -2.17 -17.81
C ILE A 236 -12.35 -1.39 -18.86
N GLU A 237 -12.60 -1.99 -20.03
CA GLU A 237 -13.44 -1.39 -21.09
C GLU A 237 -14.87 -1.13 -20.60
N LYS A 238 -15.50 -2.09 -19.92
CA LYS A 238 -16.84 -1.90 -19.32
C LYS A 238 -16.85 -0.81 -18.25
N ILE A 239 -15.80 -0.69 -17.45
CA ILE A 239 -15.64 0.41 -16.50
C ILE A 239 -15.55 1.74 -17.24
N LEU A 240 -14.72 1.82 -18.29
CA LEU A 240 -14.55 3.01 -19.12
C LEU A 240 -15.80 3.37 -19.93
N ALA A 241 -16.65 2.41 -20.25
CA ALA A 241 -17.95 2.59 -20.88
C ALA A 241 -19.08 2.95 -19.87
N SER A 242 -18.79 2.99 -18.57
CA SER A 242 -19.78 3.13 -17.48
C SER A 242 -20.79 1.98 -17.36
N GLU A 243 -20.53 0.84 -18.00
CA GLU A 243 -21.36 -0.36 -17.94
C GLU A 243 -21.13 -1.15 -16.64
N LEU A 244 -19.91 -1.06 -16.09
CA LEU A 244 -19.54 -1.66 -14.82
C LEU A 244 -19.17 -0.55 -13.82
N ARG A 245 -19.93 -0.44 -12.73
CA ARG A 245 -19.63 0.50 -11.64
C ARG A 245 -18.75 -0.16 -10.60
N VAL A 246 -17.69 0.55 -10.21
CA VAL A 246 -16.80 0.13 -9.13
C VAL A 246 -17.17 0.91 -7.87
N PRO A 247 -17.33 0.25 -6.70
CA PRO A 247 -17.77 0.90 -5.47
C PRO A 247 -16.70 1.80 -4.81
N LEU A 248 -15.48 1.82 -5.37
CA LEU A 248 -14.32 2.52 -4.83
C LEU A 248 -14.28 3.97 -5.31
N LYS A 249 -14.04 4.95 -4.42
CA LYS A 249 -14.01 6.38 -4.76
C LYS A 249 -12.83 6.77 -5.66
N GLU A 250 -11.66 6.21 -5.39
CA GLU A 250 -10.41 6.45 -6.10
C GLU A 250 -9.57 5.18 -6.04
N TYR A 251 -9.05 4.70 -7.18
CA TYR A 251 -8.17 3.54 -7.24
C TYR A 251 -7.33 3.54 -8.52
N LEU A 252 -6.22 2.81 -8.49
CA LEU A 252 -5.34 2.59 -9.63
C LEU A 252 -5.55 1.15 -10.13
N ILE A 253 -5.55 0.95 -11.44
CA ILE A 253 -5.61 -0.36 -12.09
C ILE A 253 -4.30 -0.60 -12.83
N LEU A 254 -3.54 -1.60 -12.37
CA LEU A 254 -2.41 -2.15 -13.08
C LEU A 254 -2.92 -3.03 -14.22
N ASN A 255 -2.50 -2.73 -15.44
CA ASN A 255 -2.93 -3.43 -16.64
C ASN A 255 -1.91 -3.21 -17.77
N ASP A 256 -1.93 -4.07 -18.78
CA ASP A 256 -0.91 -4.06 -19.83
C ASP A 256 -1.31 -3.22 -21.06
N ARG A 257 -2.56 -2.74 -21.12
CA ARG A 257 -3.11 -2.14 -22.33
C ARG A 257 -3.30 -0.63 -22.25
N PHE A 258 -3.88 -0.15 -21.16
CA PHE A 258 -4.29 1.24 -20.96
C PHE A 258 -3.41 1.98 -19.95
N ASN A 259 -3.26 3.29 -20.18
CA ASN A 259 -2.57 4.19 -19.27
C ASN A 259 -3.25 5.57 -19.26
N GLY A 260 -3.24 6.25 -18.12
CA GLY A 260 -3.86 7.57 -17.95
C GLY A 260 -5.03 7.53 -16.95
N TYR A 261 -6.12 8.25 -17.22
CA TYR A 261 -7.19 8.40 -16.24
C TYR A 261 -8.57 8.69 -16.83
N ALA A 262 -9.62 8.33 -16.08
CA ALA A 262 -11.01 8.60 -16.39
C ALA A 262 -11.89 8.74 -15.13
N SER A 263 -12.99 9.46 -15.24
CA SER A 263 -13.99 9.73 -14.21
C SER A 263 -15.31 9.10 -14.60
N ARG A 264 -15.70 8.06 -13.88
CA ARG A 264 -16.91 7.25 -14.16
C ARG A 264 -17.77 7.10 -12.91
N GLY A 265 -18.03 8.22 -12.24
CA GLY A 265 -18.57 8.26 -10.88
C GLY A 265 -17.50 8.06 -9.79
N SER A 266 -16.38 7.46 -10.16
CA SER A 266 -15.14 7.36 -9.40
C SER A 266 -13.97 7.79 -10.27
N LEU A 267 -12.89 8.26 -9.64
CA LEU A 267 -11.68 8.57 -10.37
C LEU A 267 -10.81 7.32 -10.50
N ILE A 268 -10.47 6.99 -11.74
CA ILE A 268 -9.79 5.75 -12.10
C ILE A 268 -8.51 6.14 -12.80
N TYR A 269 -7.40 5.58 -12.34
CA TYR A 269 -6.11 5.71 -13.00
C TYR A 269 -5.69 4.36 -13.54
N LEU A 270 -5.28 4.33 -14.79
CA LEU A 270 -4.82 3.14 -15.49
C LEU A 270 -3.30 3.23 -15.60
N VAL A 271 -2.61 2.13 -15.31
CA VAL A 271 -1.15 2.10 -15.18
C VAL A 271 -0.59 0.87 -15.88
N GLY A 272 0.33 1.07 -16.82
CA GLY A 272 1.17 0.01 -17.39
C GLY A 272 1.15 -0.08 -18.92
N GLY A 273 0.02 0.24 -19.58
CA GLY A 273 -0.10 0.08 -21.03
C GLY A 273 0.27 1.29 -21.90
N ASP A 274 0.15 1.10 -23.20
CA ASP A 274 0.49 2.11 -24.21
C ASP A 274 -0.74 2.91 -24.70
N GLU A 275 -1.95 2.36 -24.58
CA GLU A 275 -3.18 3.04 -25.00
C GLU A 275 -3.54 4.15 -24.00
N LYS A 276 -3.35 5.40 -24.43
CA LYS A 276 -3.64 6.57 -23.60
C LYS A 276 -5.14 6.82 -23.46
N ILE A 277 -5.61 6.82 -22.23
CA ILE A 277 -6.94 7.26 -21.82
C ILE A 277 -6.79 8.60 -21.11
N GLN A 278 -7.34 9.66 -21.70
CA GLN A 278 -7.29 11.00 -21.13
C GLN A 278 -8.66 11.64 -21.23
N GLU A 279 -9.18 12.05 -20.08
CA GLU A 279 -10.52 12.63 -20.01
C GLU A 279 -10.54 14.17 -20.12
N SER A 280 -9.42 14.83 -19.83
CA SER A 280 -9.29 16.28 -19.98
C SER A 280 -8.02 16.64 -20.72
N LEU A 281 -8.13 17.62 -21.63
CA LEU A 281 -6.98 18.19 -22.34
C LEU A 281 -6.08 19.04 -21.43
N ASP A 282 -6.58 19.44 -20.27
CA ASP A 282 -5.87 20.32 -19.34
C ASP A 282 -4.80 19.58 -18.51
N TYR A 283 -4.90 18.27 -18.39
CA TYR A 283 -4.05 17.47 -17.52
C TYR A 283 -3.58 16.21 -18.24
N ASP A 284 -2.27 16.00 -18.29
CA ASP A 284 -1.65 14.75 -18.69
C ASP A 284 -1.08 14.10 -17.43
N ILE A 285 -1.81 13.13 -16.87
CA ILE A 285 -1.46 12.48 -15.60
C ILE A 285 -1.10 11.04 -15.90
N LEU A 286 0.14 10.69 -15.58
CA LEU A 286 0.68 9.35 -15.73
C LEU A 286 1.18 8.85 -14.39
N PHE A 287 0.84 7.60 -14.08
CA PHE A 287 1.42 6.88 -12.96
C PHE A 287 2.39 5.85 -13.50
N ASN A 288 3.51 5.65 -12.81
CA ASN A 288 4.44 4.57 -13.07
C ASN A 288 4.68 3.82 -11.78
N VAL A 289 4.61 2.49 -11.86
CA VAL A 289 5.05 1.61 -10.79
C VAL A 289 6.47 1.16 -11.09
N VAL A 290 7.37 1.42 -10.15
CA VAL A 290 8.79 1.07 -10.27
C VAL A 290 9.12 0.10 -9.14
N LYS A 291 9.51 -1.12 -9.49
CA LYS A 291 10.00 -2.08 -8.49
C LYS A 291 11.34 -1.62 -7.93
N VAL A 292 11.50 -1.68 -6.63
CA VAL A 292 12.69 -1.21 -5.91
C VAL A 292 13.07 -2.21 -4.82
N ASP A 293 14.37 -2.43 -4.63
CA ASP A 293 14.87 -3.15 -3.47
C ASP A 293 14.73 -2.27 -2.22
N ILE A 294 14.30 -2.86 -1.11
CA ILE A 294 14.16 -2.17 0.17
C ILE A 294 15.44 -1.44 0.61
N ASP A 295 16.62 -1.96 0.24
CA ASP A 295 17.91 -1.35 0.57
C ASP A 295 18.17 -0.03 -0.18
N GLU A 296 17.45 0.23 -1.27
CA GLU A 296 17.58 1.46 -2.07
C GLU A 296 16.50 2.50 -1.78
N ILE A 297 15.56 2.21 -0.87
CA ILE A 297 14.37 3.06 -0.68
C ILE A 297 14.72 4.49 -0.24
N ASP A 298 15.81 4.68 0.49
CA ASP A 298 16.28 5.99 0.97
C ASP A 298 16.88 6.89 -0.15
N GLN A 299 17.18 6.28 -1.29
CA GLN A 299 17.67 6.96 -2.49
C GLN A 299 16.52 7.48 -3.36
N LYS A 300 15.31 6.94 -3.20
CA LYS A 300 14.15 7.29 -4.04
C LYS A 300 13.46 8.55 -3.54
N GLU A 301 12.75 9.21 -4.45
CA GLU A 301 11.91 10.37 -4.17
C GLU A 301 10.76 10.43 -5.18
N SER A 302 9.57 10.77 -4.70
CA SER A 302 8.42 11.05 -5.55
C SER A 302 8.27 12.56 -5.69
N LYS A 303 8.45 13.07 -6.92
CA LYS A 303 8.24 14.49 -7.23
C LYS A 303 6.83 14.94 -6.91
N TYR A 304 5.86 14.09 -7.22
CA TYR A 304 4.44 14.26 -6.93
C TYR A 304 3.90 13.03 -6.21
N VAL A 305 2.92 13.25 -5.35
CA VAL A 305 2.15 12.18 -4.69
C VAL A 305 0.65 12.46 -4.87
N LEU A 306 -0.19 11.43 -4.84
CA LEU A 306 -1.60 11.53 -5.25
C LEU A 306 -2.36 12.69 -4.61
N SER A 307 -2.11 12.97 -3.33
CA SER A 307 -2.79 14.07 -2.63
C SER A 307 -2.54 15.46 -3.22
N ASP A 308 -1.47 15.63 -4.01
CA ASP A 308 -1.13 16.89 -4.68
C ASP A 308 -2.18 17.28 -5.72
N LEU A 309 -2.84 16.29 -6.34
CA LEU A 309 -3.92 16.55 -7.30
C LEU A 309 -5.06 17.36 -6.68
N TYR A 310 -5.27 17.24 -5.37
CA TYR A 310 -6.36 17.86 -4.63
C TYR A 310 -5.96 19.12 -3.88
N LYS A 311 -4.72 19.59 -4.06
CA LYS A 311 -4.14 20.72 -3.35
C LYS A 311 -3.63 21.77 -4.33
N THR A 312 -3.70 23.03 -3.90
CA THR A 312 -3.04 24.12 -4.63
C THR A 312 -1.54 24.11 -4.36
N LYS A 313 -0.74 24.66 -5.26
CA LYS A 313 0.73 24.81 -5.10
C LYS A 313 1.12 25.45 -3.76
N LYS A 314 0.39 26.47 -3.33
CA LYS A 314 0.60 27.16 -2.04
C LYS A 314 0.37 26.23 -0.84
N GLN A 315 -0.64 25.34 -0.91
CA GLN A 315 -0.91 24.37 0.15
C GLN A 315 0.19 23.31 0.23
N ILE A 316 0.64 22.79 -0.92
CA ILE A 316 1.73 21.81 -1.00
C ILE A 316 3.02 22.39 -0.38
N GLU A 317 3.39 23.62 -0.78
CA GLU A 317 4.60 24.27 -0.26
C GLU A 317 4.51 24.56 1.25
N SER A 318 3.34 24.98 1.73
CA SER A 318 3.13 25.24 3.16
C SER A 318 3.27 23.97 4.01
N GLU A 319 2.73 22.83 3.56
CA GLU A 319 2.86 21.56 4.26
C GLU A 319 4.32 21.09 4.30
N LYS A 320 5.03 21.22 3.17
CA LYS A 320 6.46 20.90 3.09
C LYS A 320 7.27 21.74 4.08
N GLN A 321 7.01 23.05 4.15
CA GLN A 321 7.68 23.95 5.09
C GLN A 321 7.37 23.61 6.55
N LYS A 322 6.10 23.42 6.91
CA LYS A 322 5.69 23.02 8.28
C LYS A 322 6.35 21.72 8.72
N PHE A 323 6.46 20.76 7.80
CA PHE A 323 7.13 19.50 8.07
C PHE A 323 8.64 19.68 8.27
N LEU A 324 9.32 20.44 7.40
CA LEU A 324 10.76 20.74 7.56
C LEU A 324 11.05 21.48 8.88
N GLU A 325 10.16 22.39 9.29
CA GLU A 325 10.26 23.08 10.58
C GLU A 325 10.08 22.16 11.78
N SER A 326 9.15 21.19 11.72
CA SER A 326 8.95 20.22 12.79
C SER A 326 10.20 19.35 12.98
N LEU A 327 10.85 18.94 11.89
CA LEU A 327 12.12 18.19 11.94
C LEU A 327 13.27 18.99 12.55
N LYS A 328 13.38 20.29 12.22
CA LYS A 328 14.39 21.16 12.83
C LYS A 328 14.21 21.25 14.35
N LYS A 329 12.96 21.36 14.83
CA LYS A 329 12.64 21.37 16.27
C LYS A 329 13.00 20.05 16.96
N ILE A 330 12.77 18.92 16.30
CA ILE A 330 13.15 17.59 16.82
C ILE A 330 14.67 17.45 16.92
N LYS A 331 15.43 17.91 15.89
CA LYS A 331 16.90 17.90 15.90
C LYS A 331 17.48 18.78 17.02
N ALA A 332 16.96 20.00 17.20
CA ALA A 332 17.42 20.93 18.23
C ALA A 332 17.27 20.35 19.66
N LYS A 333 16.12 19.73 19.97
CA LYS A 333 15.89 19.06 21.26
C LYS A 333 16.85 17.88 21.52
N SER A 334 17.22 17.14 20.48
CA SER A 334 18.18 16.03 20.61
C SER A 334 19.62 16.49 20.87
N SER A 335 19.99 17.69 20.39
CA SER A 335 21.32 18.27 20.60
C SER A 335 21.48 18.98 21.95
N GLU A 336 20.40 19.49 22.55
CA GLU A 336 20.42 20.07 23.90
C GLU A 336 20.58 18.99 24.97
N ASN A 337 19.90 17.84 24.82
CA ASN A 337 20.04 16.73 25.77
C ASN A 337 21.44 16.10 25.77
N LYS A 338 22.17 16.13 24.64
CA LYS A 338 23.57 15.65 24.56
C LYS A 338 24.60 16.62 25.14
N LYS A 339 24.22 17.84 25.52
CA LYS A 339 25.11 18.81 26.18
C LYS A 339 24.93 18.86 27.70
N MET A 340 23.97 18.11 28.24
CA MET A 340 23.69 18.03 29.68
C MET A 340 24.07 16.66 30.30
N GLU A 341 24.56 15.73 29.47
CA GLU A 341 25.36 14.57 29.89
C GLU A 341 26.84 14.90 29.68
#